data_AF-A0A8X6H3J9-F1
#
_entry.id   AF-A0A8X6H3J9-F1
#
_cell.length_a   1.000
_cell.length_b   1.000
_cell.length_c   1.000
_cell.angle_alpha   90.00
_cell.angle_beta   90.00
_cell.angle_gamma   90.00
#
_symmetry.space_group_name_H-M   'P 1'
#
loop_
_entity.id
_entity.type
_entity.pdbx_description
1 polymer ?
#
loop_
_entity_poly.entity_id
_entity_poly.type
_entity_poly.pdbx_seq_one_letter_code
_entity_poly.pdbx_strand_id
1 'polypeptide(L)'
;MAVMLLLGLFLFCGNLYAQQIDREREVTSSQQIDADKDGLLTRCFDRWGCISIGEPFFSSLRPISLFPINPDSLDAQFLLVTRSAPDIFQKIRSGNNSSFSQSFFDPLRPVKIIIHGFRESGYQDWIKETKKKYF
;
A
#
# COMPACT_ATOMS: atom_id res chain seq x y z
N MET A 1 27.25 -57.56 23.51
CA MET A 1 27.24 -56.11 23.83
C MET A 1 27.19 -55.23 22.58
N ALA A 2 28.01 -55.47 21.54
CA ALA A 2 28.00 -54.66 20.31
C ALA A 2 26.66 -54.64 19.54
N VAL A 3 25.96 -55.78 19.44
CA VAL A 3 24.67 -55.88 18.72
C VAL A 3 23.56 -55.04 19.38
N MET A 4 23.51 -54.98 20.71
CA MET A 4 22.53 -54.18 21.46
C MET A 4 22.79 -52.68 21.35
N LEU A 5 24.06 -52.27 21.27
CA LEU A 5 24.45 -50.86 21.03
C LEU A 5 24.07 -50.40 19.63
N LEU A 6 24.27 -51.25 18.61
CA LEU A 6 23.87 -50.94 17.24
C LEU A 6 22.34 -50.81 17.12
N LEU A 7 21.57 -51.75 17.68
CA LEU A 7 20.11 -51.66 17.72
C LEU A 7 19.61 -50.39 18.43
N GLY A 8 20.22 -50.01 19.55
CA GLY A 8 19.89 -48.78 20.27
C GLY A 8 20.18 -47.51 19.44
N LEU A 9 21.30 -47.47 18.72
CA LEU A 9 21.65 -46.36 17.82
C LEU A 9 20.70 -46.24 16.63
N PHE A 10 20.31 -47.36 16.02
CA PHE A 10 19.34 -47.38 14.92
C PHE A 10 17.96 -46.89 15.36
N LEU A 11 17.47 -47.33 16.54
CA LEU A 11 16.20 -46.87 17.08
C LEU A 11 16.23 -45.38 17.46
N PHE A 12 17.32 -44.91 18.04
CA PHE A 12 17.47 -43.49 18.40
C PHE A 12 17.54 -42.59 17.15
N CYS A 13 18.29 -43.01 16.14
CA CYS A 13 18.40 -42.29 14.87
C CYS A 13 17.07 -42.26 14.11
N GLY A 14 16.31 -43.37 14.09
CA GLY A 14 14.99 -43.44 13.48
C GLY A 14 13.97 -42.49 14.12
N ASN A 15 13.98 -42.38 15.46
CA ASN A 15 13.12 -41.42 16.18
C ASN A 15 13.51 -39.97 15.89
N LEU A 16 14.81 -39.65 15.87
CA LEU A 16 15.28 -38.29 15.58
C LEU A 16 14.93 -37.86 14.14
N TYR A 17 15.03 -38.79 13.18
CA TYR A 17 14.65 -38.56 11.79
C TYR A 17 13.14 -38.34 11.63
N ALA A 18 12.31 -39.13 12.31
CA ALA A 18 10.85 -38.94 12.31
C ALA A 18 10.46 -37.57 12.92
N GLN A 19 11.07 -37.19 14.04
CA GLN A 19 10.85 -35.88 14.67
C GLN A 19 11.28 -34.70 13.76
N GLN A 20 12.30 -34.89 12.93
CA GLN A 20 12.72 -33.86 11.98
C GLN A 20 11.70 -33.67 10.84
N ILE A 21 11.17 -34.76 10.28
CA ILE A 21 10.15 -34.71 9.22
C ILE A 21 8.87 -34.03 9.71
N ASP A 22 8.41 -34.31 10.93
CA ASP A 22 7.20 -33.70 11.48
C ASP A 22 7.38 -32.18 11.65
N ARG A 23 8.56 -31.74 12.11
CA ARG A 23 8.91 -30.31 12.22
C ARG A 23 8.94 -29.62 10.85
N GLU A 24 9.53 -30.26 9.84
CA GLU A 24 9.59 -29.72 8.47
C GLU A 24 8.19 -29.59 7.84
N ARG A 25 7.28 -30.54 8.09
CA ARG A 25 5.88 -30.43 7.66
C ARG A 25 5.13 -29.30 8.36
N GLU A 26 5.33 -29.11 9.67
CA GLU A 26 4.70 -28.03 10.42
C GLU A 26 5.15 -26.65 9.92
N VAL A 27 6.46 -26.47 9.69
CA VAL A 27 7.02 -25.22 9.14
C VAL A 27 6.51 -24.96 7.71
N THR A 28 6.45 -25.99 6.88
CA THR A 28 5.94 -25.83 5.51
C THR A 28 4.45 -25.50 5.50
N SER A 29 3.67 -26.13 6.38
CA SER A 29 2.24 -25.85 6.53
C SER A 29 1.98 -24.43 7.02
N SER A 30 2.74 -23.92 7.99
CA SER A 30 2.58 -22.55 8.48
C SER A 30 2.94 -21.51 7.42
N GLN A 31 4.03 -21.72 6.69
CA GLN A 31 4.42 -20.85 5.57
C GLN A 31 3.36 -20.80 4.45
N GLN A 32 2.78 -21.95 4.11
CA GLN A 32 1.69 -22.03 3.13
C GLN A 32 0.45 -21.26 3.60
N ILE A 33 0.09 -21.38 4.88
CA ILE A 33 -1.04 -20.68 5.49
C ILE A 33 -0.79 -19.17 5.52
N ASP A 34 0.43 -18.72 5.81
CA ASP A 34 0.78 -17.30 5.85
C ASP A 34 0.75 -16.67 4.45
N ALA A 35 1.23 -17.38 3.42
CA ALA A 35 1.16 -16.94 2.03
C ALA A 35 -0.29 -16.86 1.51
N ASP A 36 -1.14 -17.84 1.85
CA ASP A 36 -2.56 -17.84 1.46
C ASP A 36 -3.34 -16.74 2.17
N LYS A 37 -3.06 -16.51 3.47
CA LYS A 37 -3.62 -15.38 4.23
C LYS A 37 -3.22 -14.03 3.64
N ASP A 38 -1.96 -13.86 3.23
CA ASP A 38 -1.50 -12.62 2.61
C ASP A 38 -2.22 -12.35 1.27
N GLY A 39 -2.50 -13.41 0.50
CA GLY A 39 -3.28 -13.34 -0.73
C GLY A 39 -4.73 -12.89 -0.54
N LEU A 40 -5.39 -13.31 0.55
CA LEU A 40 -6.77 -12.89 0.86
C LEU A 40 -6.86 -11.45 1.38
N LEU A 41 -5.82 -10.98 2.05
CA LEU A 41 -5.77 -9.64 2.64
C LEU A 41 -5.24 -8.59 1.67
N THR A 42 -4.68 -8.98 0.52
CA THR A 42 -4.05 -8.05 -0.42
C THR A 42 -4.83 -7.92 -1.73
N ARG A 43 -5.00 -6.68 -2.21
CA ARG A 43 -5.63 -6.38 -3.51
C ARG A 43 -4.78 -5.42 -4.31
N CYS A 44 -4.59 -5.71 -5.60
CA CYS A 44 -3.84 -4.87 -6.53
C CYS A 44 -4.76 -4.01 -7.42
N PHE A 45 -4.31 -2.80 -7.72
CA PHE A 45 -5.02 -1.77 -8.47
C PHE A 45 -4.14 -1.25 -9.62
N ASP A 46 -3.89 -2.08 -10.63
CA ASP A 46 -3.10 -1.72 -11.82
C ASP A 46 -1.82 -0.91 -11.48
N ARG A 47 -1.71 0.30 -12.01
CA ARG A 47 -0.58 1.22 -11.80
C ARG A 47 -0.41 1.73 -10.36
N TRP A 48 -1.39 1.50 -9.50
CA TRP A 48 -1.42 1.95 -8.11
C TRP A 48 -0.83 0.93 -7.14
N GLY A 49 -0.48 -0.27 -7.64
CA GLY A 49 0.15 -1.32 -6.83
C GLY A 49 -0.85 -2.07 -5.95
N CYS A 50 -0.36 -2.74 -4.92
CA CYS A 50 -1.14 -3.61 -4.05
C CYS A 50 -1.28 -3.04 -2.64
N ILE A 51 -2.46 -3.19 -2.06
CA ILE A 51 -2.80 -2.71 -0.72
C ILE A 51 -3.31 -3.90 0.10
N SER A 52 -2.70 -4.11 1.26
CA SER A 52 -3.18 -5.08 2.24
C SER A 52 -4.18 -4.43 3.20
N ILE A 53 -5.21 -5.17 3.59
CA ILE A 53 -6.11 -4.84 4.70
C ILE A 53 -5.69 -5.54 6.00
N GLY A 54 -4.60 -6.31 5.99
CA GLY A 54 -3.97 -6.84 7.21
C GLY A 54 -3.16 -5.78 7.96
N GLU A 55 -2.34 -6.22 8.91
CA GLU A 55 -1.39 -5.34 9.61
C GLU A 55 -0.46 -4.64 8.59
N PRO A 56 -0.14 -3.33 8.73
CA PRO A 56 -0.53 -2.46 9.84
C PRO A 56 -1.91 -1.80 9.67
N PHE A 57 -2.59 -1.97 8.54
CA PHE A 57 -3.84 -1.26 8.22
C PHE A 57 -5.02 -1.73 9.09
N PHE A 58 -5.04 -3.01 9.44
CA PHE A 58 -5.85 -3.55 10.54
C PHE A 58 -5.07 -3.46 11.86
N SER A 59 -5.71 -3.04 12.94
CA SER A 59 -5.19 -3.12 14.31
C SER A 59 -6.33 -2.98 15.32
N SER A 60 -6.06 -3.10 16.62
CA SER A 60 -7.08 -2.85 17.65
C SER A 60 -7.66 -1.42 17.62
N LEU A 61 -6.89 -0.45 17.13
CA LEU A 61 -7.33 0.95 16.92
C LEU A 61 -8.03 1.16 15.57
N ARG A 62 -7.86 0.22 14.62
CA ARG A 62 -8.52 0.20 13.31
C ARG A 62 -9.15 -1.18 13.07
N PRO A 63 -10.19 -1.55 13.84
CA PRO A 63 -10.77 -2.89 13.80
C PRO A 63 -11.57 -3.15 12.51
N ILE A 64 -11.91 -2.10 11.77
CA ILE A 64 -12.54 -2.19 10.47
C ILE A 64 -11.51 -1.79 9.42
N SER A 65 -11.02 -2.77 8.69
CA SER A 65 -10.08 -2.60 7.58
C SER A 65 -10.74 -3.11 6.31
N LEU A 66 -11.07 -2.19 5.41
CA LEU A 66 -11.74 -2.49 4.14
C LEU A 66 -10.81 -2.08 3.00
N PHE A 67 -10.91 -2.78 1.87
CA PHE A 67 -10.20 -2.36 0.68
C PHE A 67 -10.67 -0.96 0.26
N PRO A 68 -9.74 -0.07 -0.15
CA PRO A 68 -10.15 1.18 -0.75
C PRO A 68 -10.91 0.91 -2.05
N ILE A 69 -11.71 1.89 -2.46
CA ILE A 69 -12.29 1.88 -3.80
C ILE A 69 -11.18 1.98 -4.85
N ASN A 70 -11.43 1.49 -6.06
CA ASN A 70 -10.44 1.58 -7.14
C ASN A 70 -10.02 3.06 -7.33
N PRO A 71 -8.72 3.41 -7.30
CA PRO A 71 -8.28 4.80 -7.39
C PRO A 71 -8.74 5.52 -8.67
N ASP A 72 -8.91 4.80 -9.78
CA ASP A 72 -9.43 5.39 -11.02
C ASP A 72 -10.92 5.78 -10.91
N SER A 73 -11.66 5.18 -9.97
CA SER A 73 -13.06 5.52 -9.66
C SER A 73 -13.20 6.70 -8.69
N LEU A 74 -12.12 7.17 -8.04
CA LEU A 74 -12.16 8.34 -7.17
C LEU A 74 -12.31 9.67 -7.95
N ASP A 75 -11.98 9.68 -9.25
CA ASP A 75 -11.85 10.89 -10.09
C ASP A 75 -11.06 12.01 -9.38
N ALA A 76 -9.92 11.67 -8.77
CA ALA A 76 -9.06 12.65 -8.13
C ALA A 76 -8.53 13.65 -9.17
N GLN A 77 -8.82 14.94 -8.97
CA GLN A 77 -8.44 15.99 -9.90
C GLN A 77 -7.31 16.86 -9.34
N PHE A 78 -6.25 17.04 -10.13
CA PHE A 78 -5.18 17.97 -9.81
C PHE A 78 -5.43 19.30 -10.53
N LEU A 79 -5.78 20.33 -9.77
CA LEU A 79 -6.06 21.67 -10.27
C LEU A 79 -4.86 22.57 -9.96
N LEU A 80 -4.07 22.89 -10.98
CA LEU A 80 -2.94 23.81 -10.88
C LEU A 80 -3.44 25.25 -10.86
N VAL A 81 -2.92 26.02 -9.92
CA VAL A 81 -3.01 27.49 -9.93
C VAL A 81 -1.62 28.06 -9.72
N THR A 82 -1.32 29.16 -10.41
CA THR A 82 0.00 29.81 -10.38
C THR A 82 -0.13 31.29 -10.11
N ARG A 83 0.96 31.92 -9.63
CA ARG A 83 1.02 33.38 -9.39
C ARG A 83 0.77 34.21 -10.65
N SER A 84 1.18 33.69 -11.81
CA SER A 84 0.98 34.36 -13.11
C SER A 84 -0.46 34.27 -13.58
N ALA A 85 -1.24 33.32 -13.07
CA ALA A 85 -2.63 33.09 -13.46
C ALA A 85 -3.46 32.66 -12.24
N PRO A 86 -3.66 33.55 -11.24
CA PRO A 86 -4.23 33.18 -9.94
C PRO A 86 -5.71 32.79 -10.00
N ASP A 87 -6.42 33.22 -11.05
CA ASP A 87 -7.85 32.96 -11.24
C ASP A 87 -8.13 31.81 -12.23
N ILE A 88 -7.08 31.18 -12.77
CA ILE A 88 -7.19 30.11 -13.75
C ILE A 88 -6.81 28.79 -13.09
N PHE A 89 -7.77 27.86 -13.05
CA PHE A 89 -7.53 26.47 -12.67
C PHE A 89 -7.20 25.65 -13.92
N GLN A 90 -5.99 25.07 -13.97
CA GLN A 90 -5.58 24.18 -15.05
C GLN A 90 -5.55 22.73 -14.58
N LYS A 91 -6.29 21.85 -15.25
CA LYS A 91 -6.30 20.42 -14.91
C LYS A 91 -5.01 19.77 -15.42
N ILE A 92 -4.15 19.36 -14.49
CA ILE A 92 -2.95 18.57 -14.79
C ILE A 92 -3.25 17.08 -14.51
N ARG A 93 -2.62 16.18 -15.26
CA ARG A 93 -2.89 14.73 -15.19
C ARG A 93 -1.58 13.96 -15.03
N SER A 94 -1.51 13.15 -13.97
CA SER A 94 -0.42 12.20 -13.77
C SER A 94 -0.30 11.25 -14.97
N GLY A 95 0.91 11.05 -15.47
CA GLY A 95 1.18 10.23 -16.66
C GLY A 95 0.91 10.91 -18.00
N ASN A 96 0.42 12.16 -18.02
CA ASN A 96 0.25 12.94 -19.23
C ASN A 96 1.17 14.17 -19.22
N ASN A 97 2.36 14.03 -19.81
CA ASN A 97 3.34 15.12 -19.89
C ASN A 97 2.82 16.35 -20.66
N SER A 98 1.91 16.18 -21.62
CA SER A 98 1.34 17.32 -22.35
C SER A 98 0.52 18.22 -21.44
N SER A 99 -0.15 17.65 -20.44
CA SER A 99 -0.94 18.43 -19.48
C SER A 99 -0.07 19.36 -18.63
N PHE A 100 1.18 18.98 -18.38
CA PHE A 100 2.15 19.84 -17.70
C PHE A 100 2.71 20.90 -18.63
N SER A 101 3.17 20.52 -19.83
CA SER A 101 3.80 21.46 -20.77
C SER A 101 2.85 22.51 -21.35
N GLN A 102 1.55 22.21 -21.42
CA GLN A 102 0.50 23.15 -21.85
C GLN A 102 -0.05 24.01 -20.71
N SER A 103 0.40 23.78 -19.48
CA SER A 103 -0.03 24.56 -18.31
C SER A 103 0.99 25.65 -17.96
N PHE A 104 0.66 26.48 -16.98
CA PHE A 104 1.58 27.45 -16.39
C PHE A 104 2.56 26.83 -15.38
N PHE A 105 2.66 25.49 -15.34
CA PHE A 105 3.57 24.78 -14.45
C PHE A 105 5.02 25.13 -14.76
N ASP A 106 5.77 25.52 -13.73
CA ASP A 106 7.18 25.85 -13.82
C ASP A 106 7.96 24.86 -12.94
N PRO A 107 8.74 23.93 -13.54
CA PRO A 107 9.47 22.92 -12.78
C PRO A 107 10.59 23.51 -11.91
N LEU A 108 10.97 24.78 -12.11
CA LEU A 108 11.98 25.47 -11.31
C LEU A 108 11.40 26.11 -10.05
N ARG A 109 10.07 26.14 -9.90
CA ARG A 109 9.40 26.74 -8.74
C ARG A 109 9.02 25.69 -7.70
N PRO A 110 9.04 26.05 -6.40
CA PRO A 110 8.49 25.20 -5.36
C PRO A 110 7.02 24.89 -5.60
N VAL A 111 6.65 23.61 -5.49
CA VAL A 111 5.27 23.13 -5.57
C VAL A 111 4.73 22.94 -4.16
N LYS A 112 3.51 23.39 -3.90
CA LYS A 112 2.76 22.99 -2.69
C LYS A 112 1.41 22.42 -3.10
N ILE A 113 0.98 21.39 -2.38
CA ILE A 113 -0.25 20.64 -2.67
C ILE A 113 -1.24 20.90 -1.53
N ILE A 114 -2.46 21.29 -1.87
CA ILE A 114 -3.57 21.43 -0.92
C ILE A 114 -4.56 20.29 -1.19
N ILE A 115 -4.87 19.51 -0.17
CA ILE A 115 -5.78 18.37 -0.24
C ILE A 115 -6.90 18.60 0.77
N HIS A 116 -8.15 18.52 0.32
CA HIS A 116 -9.30 18.67 1.20
C HIS A 116 -9.63 17.37 1.95
N GLY A 117 -10.50 17.48 2.95
CA GLY A 117 -10.83 16.37 3.84
C GLY A 117 -12.32 16.06 3.87
N PHE A 118 -12.79 15.80 5.09
CA PHE A 118 -14.11 15.30 5.44
C PHE A 118 -15.27 15.99 4.68
N ARG A 119 -15.91 15.26 3.76
CA ARG A 119 -17.10 15.70 2.99
C ARG A 119 -16.93 17.03 2.25
N GLU A 120 -15.70 17.40 1.91
CA GLU A 120 -15.38 18.64 1.20
C GLU A 120 -15.06 18.39 -0.29
N SER A 121 -14.75 19.47 -0.99
CA SER A 121 -14.32 19.48 -2.39
C SER A 121 -13.13 20.42 -2.58
N GLY A 122 -12.49 20.42 -3.76
CA GLY A 122 -11.40 21.35 -4.07
C GLY A 122 -11.78 22.83 -4.16
N TYR A 123 -13.07 23.17 -4.00
CA TYR A 123 -13.59 24.53 -4.21
C TYR A 123 -13.97 25.27 -2.93
N GLN A 124 -13.63 24.72 -1.76
CA GLN A 124 -13.91 25.34 -0.46
C GLN A 124 -13.15 26.67 -0.30
N ASP A 125 -13.76 27.59 0.46
CA ASP A 125 -13.20 28.93 0.64
C ASP A 125 -11.85 28.92 1.37
N TRP A 126 -11.66 28.01 2.34
CA TRP A 126 -10.38 27.85 3.02
C TRP A 126 -9.24 27.48 2.06
N ILE A 127 -9.53 26.76 0.97
CA ILE A 127 -8.55 26.43 -0.08
C ILE A 127 -8.18 27.70 -0.86
N LYS A 128 -9.17 28.52 -1.22
CA LYS A 128 -8.96 29.80 -1.93
C LYS A 128 -8.17 30.78 -1.06
N GLU A 129 -8.46 30.86 0.23
CA GLU A 129 -7.75 31.69 1.20
C GLU A 129 -6.31 31.21 1.42
N THR A 130 -6.13 29.88 1.58
CA THR A 130 -4.81 29.25 1.69
C THR A 130 -3.98 29.55 0.44
N LYS A 131 -4.58 29.43 -0.75
CA LYS A 131 -3.97 29.85 -2.01
C LYS A 131 -3.52 31.30 -1.92
N LYS A 132 -4.42 32.24 -1.63
CA LYS A 132 -4.11 33.69 -1.59
C LYS A 132 -3.04 34.05 -0.55
N LYS A 133 -2.98 33.33 0.58
CA LYS A 133 -2.05 33.63 1.68
C LYS A 133 -0.64 33.09 1.44
N TYR A 134 -0.53 31.89 0.88
CA TYR A 134 0.75 31.18 0.79
C TYR A 134 1.31 31.09 -0.62
N PHE A 135 0.57 31.53 -1.64
CA PHE A 135 0.88 31.38 -3.06
C PHE A 135 0.62 32.69 -3.76
#